data_AF-A0A352RRF5-F1
#
_entry.id   AF-A0A352RRF5-F1
#
_cell.length_a   1.000
_cell.length_b   1.000
_cell.length_c   1.000
_cell.angle_alpha   90.00
_cell.angle_beta   90.00
_cell.angle_gamma   90.00
#
_symmetry.space_group_name_H-M   'P 1'
#
loop_
_entity.id
_entity.type
_entity.pdbx_description
1 polymer ?
#
loop_
_entity_poly.entity_id
_entity_poly.type
_entity_poly.pdbx_seq_one_letter_code
_entity_poly.pdbx_strand_id
1 'polypeptide(L)' 'LLKMEDRLHQRVVGQDEAVRLVSDAIRRSRAGLSDENKPYGSFLFLGPTGVGKTELCKALSEFLFDSEEHLIRIDMS' A
#
# COMPACT_ATOMS: atom_id res chain seq x y z
N LEU A 1 -8.27 1.02 10.24
CA LEU A 1 -6.80 0.84 10.12
C LEU A 1 -6.25 -0.38 10.85
N LEU A 2 -6.80 -0.80 12.00
CA LEU A 2 -6.27 -1.96 12.73
C LEU A 2 -6.37 -3.32 11.98
N LYS A 3 -7.24 -3.41 10.98
CA LYS A 3 -7.42 -4.61 10.13
C LYS A 3 -6.83 -4.45 8.72
N MET A 4 -5.88 -3.53 8.54
CA MET A 4 -5.36 -3.19 7.22
C MET A 4 -4.64 -4.36 6.58
N GLU A 5 -3.77 -5.03 7.34
CA GLU A 5 -3.02 -6.19 6.91
C GLU A 5 -3.96 -7.33 6.52
N ASP A 6 -4.95 -7.65 7.36
CA ASP A 6 -5.95 -8.68 7.07
C ASP A 6 -6.67 -8.40 5.74
N ARG A 7 -7.03 -7.13 5.49
CA ARG A 7 -7.70 -6.71 4.25
C ARG A 7 -6.77 -6.83 3.05
N LEU A 8 -5.52 -6.40 3.17
CA LEU A 8 -4.54 -6.51 2.08
C LEU A 8 -4.20 -7.97 1.77
N HIS A 9 -4.14 -8.84 2.79
CA HIS A 9 -3.90 -10.27 2.65
C HIS A 9 -5.04 -11.04 1.97
N GLN A 10 -6.24 -10.46 1.85
CA GLN A 10 -7.30 -11.05 1.00
C GLN A 10 -6.90 -11.11 -0.48
N ARG A 11 -5.94 -10.28 -0.90
CA ARG A 11 -5.49 -10.17 -2.31
C ARG A 11 -4.00 -10.43 -2.48
N VAL A 12 -3.18 -10.05 -1.49
CA VAL A 12 -1.73 -10.15 -1.55
C VAL A 12 -1.24 -11.26 -0.62
N VAL A 13 -0.88 -12.40 -1.20
CA VAL A 13 -0.43 -13.60 -0.48
C VAL A 13 1.10 -13.67 -0.43
N GLY A 14 1.66 -14.00 0.73
CA GLY A 14 3.09 -14.27 0.90
C GLY A 14 4.01 -13.03 0.87
N GLN A 15 3.45 -11.83 1.05
CA GLN A 15 4.20 -10.57 1.11
C GLN A 15 4.04 -9.89 2.48
N ASP A 16 4.10 -10.67 3.56
CA ASP A 16 3.78 -10.24 4.93
C ASP A 16 4.62 -9.04 5.38
N GLU A 17 5.92 -9.04 5.07
CA GLU A 17 6.80 -7.92 5.42
C GLU A 17 6.42 -6.63 4.69
N ALA A 18 6.17 -6.71 3.37
CA ALA A 18 5.78 -5.54 2.58
C ALA A 18 4.42 -4.98 3.04
N VAL A 19 3.44 -5.86 3.28
CA VAL A 19 2.11 -5.49 3.79
C VAL A 19 2.22 -4.81 5.16
N ARG A 20 3.04 -5.35 6.08
CA ARG A 20 3.27 -4.77 7.40
C ARG A 20 3.92 -3.38 7.31
N LEU A 21 5.00 -3.23 6.55
CA LEU A 21 5.73 -1.96 6.41
C LEU A 21 4.86 -0.85 5.83
N VAL A 22 4.06 -1.18 4.82
CA VAL A 22 3.12 -0.23 4.22
C VAL A 22 2.02 0.16 5.23
N SER A 23 1.43 -0.81 5.91
CA SER A 23 0.39 -0.57 6.92
C SER A 23 0.89 0.31 8.07
N ASP A 24 2.12 0.09 8.54
CA ASP A 24 2.77 0.89 9.59
C ASP A 24 2.99 2.34 9.16
N ALA A 25 3.48 2.57 7.94
CA ALA A 25 3.68 3.93 7.42
C ALA A 25 2.36 4.70 7.32
N ILE A 26 1.32 4.07 6.78
CA ILE A 26 -0.01 4.67 6.63
C ILE A 26 -0.64 4.96 8.00
N ARG A 27 -0.52 4.04 8.97
CA ARG A 27 -1.01 4.26 10.34
C ARG A 27 -0.32 5.45 11.00
N ARG A 28 1.01 5.55 10.91
CA ARG A 28 1.76 6.68 11.48
C ARG A 28 1.31 8.01 10.87
N SER A 29 1.16 8.06 9.55
CA SER A 29 0.73 9.28 8.88
C SER A 29 -0.70 9.68 9.26
N ARG A 30 -1.64 8.74 9.29
CA ARG A 30 -3.03 9.00 9.71
C ARG A 30 -3.16 9.38 11.19
N ALA A 31 -2.22 8.96 12.04
CA ALA A 31 -2.17 9.33 13.45
C ALA A 31 -1.53 10.71 13.70
N GLY A 32 -1.14 11.45 12.66
CA GLY A 32 -0.47 12.74 12.79
C GLY A 32 0.97 12.63 13.32
N LEU A 33 1.58 11.44 13.24
CA LEU A 33 2.95 11.18 13.68
C LEU A 33 3.99 11.38 12.56
N SER A 34 3.52 11.77 11.36
CA SER A 34 4.35 12.10 10.20
C SER A 34 4.23 13.59 9.88
N ASP A 35 5.28 14.14 9.26
CA ASP A 35 5.29 15.51 8.73
C ASP A 35 4.13 15.73 7.74
N GLU A 36 3.30 16.75 8.01
CA GLU A 36 2.12 17.08 7.19
C GLU A 36 2.48 17.49 5.75
N ASN A 37 3.73 17.93 5.51
CA ASN A 37 4.21 18.32 4.19
C ASN A 37 4.77 17.14 3.38
N LYS A 38 4.66 15.90 3.89
CA LYS A 38 5.17 14.69 3.24
C LYS A 38 4.04 13.74 2.87
N PRO A 39 4.24 12.90 1.83
CA PRO A 39 3.28 11.86 1.50
C PRO A 39 3.11 10.86 2.64
N TYR A 40 1.96 10.17 2.69
CA TYR A 40 1.66 9.13 3.68
C TYR A 40 2.73 8.03 3.76
N GLY A 41 3.35 7.73 2.61
CA GLY A 41 4.52 6.87 2.49
C GLY A 41 5.09 6.99 1.08
N SER A 42 6.40 6.75 0.97
CA SER A 42 7.09 6.60 -0.32
C SER A 42 7.79 5.24 -0.29
N PHE A 43 7.46 4.40 -1.27
CA PHE A 43 7.89 3.00 -1.30
C PHE A 43 8.50 2.68 -2.66
N LEU A 44 9.56 1.85 -2.63
CA LEU A 44 10.15 1.25 -3.81
C LEU A 44 10.07 -0.27 -3.68
N PHE A 45 9.22 -0.89 -4.49
CA PHE A 45 9.07 -2.35 -4.49
C PHE A 45 9.99 -2.98 -5.54
N LEU A 46 10.92 -3.84 -5.11
CA LEU A 46 11.87 -4.53 -5.97
C LEU A 46 11.59 -6.04 -6.04
N GLY A 47 12.05 -6.71 -7.10
CA GLY A 47 11.96 -8.17 -7.28
C GLY A 47 11.30 -8.58 -8.61
N PRO A 48 11.05 -9.88 -8.83
CA PRO A 48 10.57 -10.39 -10.12
C PRO A 48 9.15 -9.94 -10.45
N THR A 49 8.77 -10.06 -11.71
CA THR A 49 7.40 -9.83 -12.18
C THR A 49 6.44 -10.89 -11.61
N GLY A 50 5.16 -10.54 -11.50
CA GLY A 50 4.12 -11.47 -11.03
C GLY A 50 4.03 -11.70 -9.52
N VAL A 51 4.95 -11.16 -8.70
CA VAL A 51 4.95 -11.39 -7.23
C VAL A 51 3.98 -10.50 -6.44
N GLY A 52 3.16 -9.68 -7.10
CA GLY A 52 2.12 -8.88 -6.44
C GLY A 52 2.49 -7.42 -6.12
N LYS A 53 3.55 -6.85 -6.71
CA LYS A 53 3.91 -5.43 -6.51
C LYS A 53 2.78 -4.47 -6.91
N THR A 54 2.28 -4.63 -8.13
CA THR A 54 1.15 -3.84 -8.66
C THR A 54 -0.14 -4.17 -7.93
N GLU A 55 -0.32 -5.43 -7.55
CA GLU A 55 -1.51 -5.88 -6.82
C GLU A 55 -1.61 -5.24 -5.43
N LEU A 56 -0.49 -5.08 -4.74
CA LEU A 56 -0.43 -4.35 -3.48
C LEU A 56 -0.88 -2.89 -3.64
N CYS A 57 -0.46 -2.19 -4.70
CA CYS A 57 -0.91 -0.83 -4.98
C CYS A 57 -2.43 -0.75 -5.21
N LYS A 58 -3.01 -1.72 -5.94
CA LYS A 58 -4.45 -1.78 -6.19
C LYS A 58 -5.23 -2.06 -4.91
N ALA A 59 -4.80 -3.07 -4.13
CA ALA A 59 -5.42 -3.41 -2.86
C ALA A 59 -5.36 -2.24 -1.85
N LEU A 60 -4.29 -1.44 -1.89
CA LEU A 60 -4.19 -0.22 -1.10
C LEU A 60 -5.18 0.86 -1.53
N SER A 61 -5.33 1.07 -2.85
CA SER A 61 -6.31 2.03 -3.37
C SER A 61 -7.73 1.67 -2.96
N GLU A 62 -8.10 0.40 -3.15
CA GLU A 62 -9.38 -0.15 -2.72
C GLU A 62 -9.59 0.04 -1.21
N PHE A 63 -8.59 -0.29 -0.38
CA PHE A 63 -8.74 -0.20 1.07
C PHE A 63 -8.83 1.25 1.59
N LEU A 64 -8.13 2.19 0.97
CA LEU A 64 -8.03 3.57 1.44
C LEU A 64 -9.11 4.49 0.87
N PHE A 65 -9.58 4.19 -0.33
CA PHE A 65 -10.45 5.07 -1.12
C PHE A 65 -11.70 4.35 -1.65
N ASP A 66 -11.96 3.13 -1.21
CA ASP A 66 -13.10 2.30 -1.60
C ASP A 66 -13.21 2.06 -3.12
N SER A 67 -12.10 2.22 -3.86
CA SER A 67 -12.01 1.94 -5.29
C SER A 67 -10.55 1.82 -5.78
N GLU A 68 -10.28 0.81 -6.62
CA GLU A 68 -9.06 0.71 -7.41
C GLU A 68 -8.87 1.82 -8.44
N GLU A 69 -9.95 2.45 -8.92
CA GLU A 69 -9.89 3.49 -9.96
C GLU A 69 -9.21 4.78 -9.46
N HIS A 70 -9.11 4.97 -8.15
CA HIS A 70 -8.37 6.07 -7.54
C HIS A 70 -6.84 5.89 -7.61
N LEU A 71 -6.36 4.77 -8.13
CA LEU A 71 -4.94 4.56 -8.41
C LEU A 71 -4.52 5.34 -9.67
N ILE A 72 -3.82 6.45 -9.48
CA ILE A 72 -3.15 7.15 -10.58
C ILE A 72 -1.93 6.31 -11.00
N ARG A 73 -2.04 5.69 -12.19
CA ARG A 73 -0.97 4.87 -12.77
C ARG A 73 -0.23 5.65 -13.85
N ILE A 74 1.09 5.69 -13.72
CA ILE A 74 2.00 6.24 -14.73
C ILE A 74 2.84 5.07 -15.26
N ASP A 75 2.68 4.74 -16.53
CA ASP A 75 3.49 3.71 -17.19
C ASP A 75 4.86 4.29 -17.59
N MET A 76 5.93 3.72 -17.04
CA MET A 76 7.30 4.23 -17.16
C MET A 76 8.11 3.51 -18.25
N SER A 77 7.49 3.30 -19.43
CA SER A 77 8.11 2.61 -20.58
C SER A 77 9.33 3.33 -21.13
#